data_AF-K3WKY1-F1
#
_entry.id   AF-K3WKY1-F1
#
_cell.length_a   1.000
_cell.length_b   1.000
_cell.length_c   1.000
_cell.angle_alpha   90.00
_cell.angle_beta   90.00
_cell.angle_gamma   90.00
#
_symmetry.space_group_name_H-M   'P 1'
#
loop_
_entity.id
_entity.type
_entity.pdbx_description
1 polymer ?
#
loop_
_entity_poly.entity_id
_entity_poly.type
_entity_poly.pdbx_seq_one_letter_code
_entity_poly.pdbx_strand_id
1 'polypeptide(L)'
;MCIQHRQGKELVGIIEEKFNAFAEGVNRLHGKRNILSLRDEIEQELEDFERLLALRCLNIGQDHIVTIPPSEILYIILKGNMDDEYVRHALPTVLPIASITEKHELARKMVLAYANAPYGDAFNLICWSCLDVSENVTVEAAQLLDRITRKDDEMGSPQSEIDNEKDTKRVKAASSVASRALYLFTGLQAIQFLQFVAKVAHFNKAIQHRVQAQLKPYAASFEMFRLASAVSGLDNLEITARLFDDYFTSTSIYPCTRFWVQYEELFGLDLAEKAQSCNPRIEAADNSEGKAGELASIL
;
A
#
# COMPACT_ATOMS: atom_id res chain seq x y z
N MET A 1 8.01 -20.30 -15.35
CA MET A 1 9.03 -19.25 -15.17
C MET A 1 8.46 -17.92 -15.63
N CYS A 2 8.24 -16.98 -14.71
CA CYS A 2 7.76 -15.63 -15.03
C CYS A 2 8.75 -14.90 -15.98
N ILE A 3 8.27 -14.02 -16.87
CA ILE A 3 9.08 -13.15 -17.74
C ILE A 3 10.13 -12.37 -16.93
N GLN A 4 9.84 -12.01 -15.68
CA GLN A 4 10.78 -11.42 -14.72
C GLN A 4 12.01 -12.31 -14.44
N HIS A 5 11.87 -13.64 -14.41
CA HIS A 5 13.01 -14.55 -14.23
C HIS A 5 13.92 -14.64 -15.48
N ARG A 6 13.38 -14.37 -16.68
CA ARG A 6 14.14 -14.39 -17.94
C ARG A 6 14.90 -13.08 -18.15
N GLN A 7 14.24 -11.94 -17.93
CA GLN A 7 14.87 -10.61 -18.00
C GLN A 7 15.78 -10.32 -16.80
N GLY A 8 15.49 -10.92 -15.64
CA GLY A 8 16.32 -10.77 -14.44
C GLY A 8 17.76 -11.23 -14.65
N LYS A 9 17.99 -12.32 -15.40
CA LYS A 9 19.37 -12.81 -15.65
C LYS A 9 20.22 -11.82 -16.46
N GLU A 10 19.62 -11.19 -17.46
CA GLU A 10 20.31 -10.21 -18.31
C GLU A 10 20.56 -8.90 -17.55
N LEU A 11 19.58 -8.45 -16.76
CA LEU A 11 19.72 -7.26 -15.91
C LEU A 11 20.79 -7.46 -14.82
N VAL A 12 20.87 -8.65 -14.23
CA VAL A 12 21.87 -9.01 -13.23
C VAL A 12 23.27 -8.97 -13.82
N GLY A 13 23.49 -9.53 -15.00
CA GLY A 13 24.78 -9.46 -15.68
C GLY A 13 25.24 -8.01 -15.89
N ILE A 14 24.32 -7.11 -16.27
CA ILE A 14 24.62 -5.68 -16.43
C ILE A 14 24.96 -5.00 -15.09
N ILE A 15 24.29 -5.37 -14.00
CA ILE A 15 24.55 -4.82 -12.67
C ILE A 15 25.91 -5.31 -12.15
N GLU A 16 26.23 -6.60 -12.30
CA GLU A 16 27.51 -7.18 -11.92
C GLU A 16 28.66 -6.53 -12.70
N GLU A 17 28.53 -6.37 -14.02
CA GLU A 17 29.54 -5.69 -14.84
C GLU A 17 29.79 -4.25 -14.38
N LYS A 18 28.72 -3.49 -14.11
CA LYS A 18 28.83 -2.10 -13.64
C LYS A 18 29.43 -2.01 -12.24
N PHE A 19 29.06 -2.92 -11.35
CA PHE A 19 29.60 -2.97 -10.00
C PHE A 19 31.09 -3.28 -10.02
N ASN A 20 31.50 -4.30 -10.79
CA ASN A 20 32.90 -4.68 -10.93
C ASN A 20 33.73 -3.54 -11.54
N ALA A 21 33.22 -2.85 -12.56
CA ALA A 21 33.89 -1.70 -13.16
C ALA A 21 34.03 -0.51 -12.17
N PHE A 22 33.00 -0.26 -11.36
CA PHE A 22 33.06 0.75 -10.30
C PHE A 22 34.11 0.38 -9.23
N ALA A 23 34.06 -0.85 -8.74
CA ALA A 23 35.00 -1.38 -7.75
C ALA A 23 36.46 -1.30 -8.25
N GLU A 24 36.71 -1.65 -9.53
CA GLU A 24 38.01 -1.46 -10.17
C GLU A 24 38.46 0.01 -10.20
N GLY A 25 37.54 0.95 -10.47
CA GLY A 25 37.82 2.39 -10.47
C GLY A 25 38.23 2.89 -9.08
N VAL A 26 37.50 2.48 -8.04
CA VAL A 26 37.80 2.78 -6.63
C VAL A 26 39.15 2.18 -6.21
N ASN A 27 39.47 0.97 -6.68
CA ASN A 27 40.75 0.31 -6.43
C ASN A 27 41.95 1.07 -6.97
N ARG A 28 41.87 1.56 -8.20
CA ARG A 28 42.94 2.38 -8.80
C ARG A 28 43.17 3.67 -8.02
N LEU A 29 42.10 4.22 -7.43
CA LEU A 29 42.13 5.46 -6.66
C LEU A 29 42.77 5.29 -5.27
N HIS A 30 42.57 4.13 -4.63
CA HIS A 30 43.04 3.86 -3.27
C HIS A 30 44.24 2.92 -3.16
N GLY A 31 44.76 2.40 -4.27
CA GLY A 31 45.92 1.48 -4.28
C GLY A 31 45.65 0.13 -3.59
N LYS A 32 44.38 -0.21 -3.36
CA LYS A 32 43.95 -1.48 -2.74
C LYS A 32 43.79 -2.55 -3.82
N ARG A 33 44.25 -3.77 -3.54
CA ARG A 33 44.29 -4.89 -4.51
C ARG A 33 43.22 -5.95 -4.31
N ASN A 34 42.54 -5.96 -3.17
CA ASN A 34 41.52 -6.97 -2.84
C ASN A 34 40.16 -6.28 -2.74
N ILE A 35 39.34 -6.45 -3.76
CA ILE A 35 37.89 -6.37 -3.61
C ILE A 35 37.33 -7.75 -3.90
N LEU A 36 36.38 -8.13 -3.07
CA LEU A 36 35.59 -9.34 -3.11
C LEU A 36 34.56 -9.20 -4.23
N SER A 37 34.13 -10.30 -4.86
CA SER A 37 33.05 -10.19 -5.84
C SER A 37 31.79 -9.59 -5.19
N LEU A 38 30.85 -9.00 -5.95
CA LEU A 38 29.57 -8.51 -5.39
C LEU A 38 28.90 -9.55 -4.49
N ARG A 39 29.02 -10.84 -4.84
CA ARG A 39 28.55 -11.97 -4.05
C ARG A 39 29.27 -12.11 -2.71
N ASP A 40 30.60 -12.06 -2.74
CA ASP A 40 31.43 -12.20 -1.55
C ASP A 40 31.27 -10.99 -0.61
N GLU A 41 31.03 -9.79 -1.16
CA GLU A 41 30.65 -8.62 -0.37
C GLU A 41 29.29 -8.81 0.31
N ILE A 42 28.28 -9.29 -0.43
CA ILE A 42 26.97 -9.64 0.14
C ILE A 42 27.09 -10.69 1.24
N GLU A 43 27.98 -11.68 1.07
CA GLU A 43 28.15 -12.76 2.05
C GLU A 43 28.90 -12.31 3.31
N GLN A 44 29.73 -11.26 3.23
CA GLN A 44 30.49 -10.74 4.37
C GLN A 44 29.79 -9.60 5.12
N GLU A 45 29.07 -8.74 4.40
CA GLU A 45 28.56 -7.47 4.95
C GLU A 45 27.08 -7.54 5.37
N LEU A 46 26.29 -8.46 4.80
CA LEU A 46 24.85 -8.53 5.07
C LEU A 46 24.50 -9.63 6.06
N GLU A 47 23.55 -9.33 6.95
CA GLU A 47 22.99 -10.33 7.87
C GLU A 47 22.18 -11.39 7.11
N ASP A 48 21.86 -12.51 7.77
CA ASP A 48 21.27 -13.70 7.13
C ASP A 48 20.11 -13.35 6.18
N PHE A 49 19.09 -12.61 6.63
CA PHE A 49 17.94 -12.24 5.81
C PHE A 49 18.27 -11.21 4.71
N GLU A 50 19.07 -10.18 5.01
CA GLU A 50 19.47 -9.18 4.02
C GLU A 50 20.26 -9.83 2.88
N ARG A 51 21.12 -10.78 3.24
CA ARG A 51 21.81 -11.65 2.31
C ARG A 51 20.82 -12.48 1.50
N LEU A 52 19.83 -13.12 2.13
CA LEU A 52 18.78 -13.86 1.41
C LEU A 52 18.07 -12.96 0.38
N LEU A 53 17.70 -11.74 0.77
CA LEU A 53 17.00 -10.77 -0.06
C LEU A 53 17.90 -10.25 -1.20
N ALA A 54 19.13 -9.87 -0.91
CA ALA A 54 20.10 -9.40 -1.89
C ALA A 54 20.44 -10.48 -2.92
N LEU A 55 20.70 -11.72 -2.47
CA LEU A 55 20.94 -12.87 -3.36
C LEU A 55 19.72 -13.19 -4.22
N ARG A 56 18.50 -13.00 -3.69
CA ARG A 56 17.25 -13.17 -4.45
C ARG A 56 17.03 -12.06 -5.47
N CYS A 57 17.24 -10.79 -5.09
CA CYS A 57 17.14 -9.63 -5.97
C CYS A 57 18.14 -9.70 -7.11
N LEU A 58 19.34 -10.19 -6.82
CA LEU A 58 20.42 -10.36 -7.79
C LEU A 58 20.36 -11.69 -8.53
N ASN A 59 19.44 -12.61 -8.18
CA ASN A 59 19.24 -13.92 -8.82
C ASN A 59 20.55 -14.53 -9.36
N ILE A 60 21.59 -14.55 -8.50
CA ILE A 60 22.98 -14.78 -8.89
C ILE A 60 23.09 -16.18 -9.46
N GLY A 61 23.27 -16.24 -10.77
CA GLY A 61 23.30 -17.46 -11.54
C GLY A 61 24.73 -17.80 -11.92
N GLN A 62 25.35 -18.73 -11.18
CA GLN A 62 26.26 -19.75 -11.73
C GLN A 62 26.42 -20.89 -10.70
N ASP A 63 26.06 -22.10 -11.13
CA ASP A 63 26.27 -23.43 -10.54
C ASP A 63 25.81 -23.76 -9.11
N HIS A 64 25.36 -22.78 -8.33
CA HIS A 64 24.68 -23.01 -7.05
C HIS A 64 23.33 -22.31 -7.08
N ILE A 65 22.30 -23.06 -7.48
CA ILE A 65 20.89 -22.65 -7.39
C ILE A 65 20.52 -22.63 -5.89
N VAL A 66 20.96 -21.61 -5.16
CA VAL A 66 20.36 -21.26 -3.88
C VAL A 66 19.20 -20.32 -4.21
N THR A 67 18.18 -20.84 -4.88
CA THR A 67 16.88 -20.16 -4.91
C THR A 67 16.24 -20.42 -3.58
N ILE A 68 16.42 -19.51 -2.63
CA ILE A 68 15.67 -19.54 -1.38
C ILE A 68 14.19 -19.51 -1.78
N PRO A 69 13.40 -20.52 -1.37
CA PRO A 69 11.98 -20.55 -1.67
C PRO A 69 11.31 -19.29 -1.12
N PRO A 70 10.44 -18.61 -1.90
CA PRO A 70 9.66 -17.48 -1.37
C PRO A 70 8.89 -17.83 -0.09
N SER A 71 8.55 -19.10 0.13
CA SER A 71 7.89 -19.58 1.35
C SER A 71 8.75 -19.46 2.60
N GLU A 72 10.08 -19.63 2.49
CA GLU A 72 11.01 -19.43 3.60
C GLU A 72 11.12 -17.94 3.94
N ILE A 73 11.20 -17.08 2.93
CA ILE A 73 11.19 -15.62 3.09
C ILE A 73 9.89 -15.18 3.78
N LEU A 74 8.74 -15.70 3.35
CA LEU A 74 7.44 -15.41 3.95
C LEU A 74 7.39 -15.86 5.42
N TYR A 75 7.89 -17.06 5.73
CA TYR A 75 7.95 -17.57 7.10
C TYR A 75 8.79 -16.64 8.01
N ILE A 76 9.98 -16.24 7.54
CA ILE A 76 10.87 -15.35 8.30
C ILE A 76 10.21 -13.98 8.51
N ILE A 77 9.55 -13.43 7.50
CA ILE A 77 8.86 -12.13 7.61
C ILE A 77 7.69 -12.18 8.60
N LEU A 78 6.94 -13.28 8.63
CA LEU A 78 5.78 -13.40 9.51
C LEU A 78 6.19 -13.70 10.95
N LYS A 79 7.12 -14.64 11.16
CA LYS A 79 7.48 -15.18 12.48
C LYS A 79 8.80 -14.67 13.05
N GLY A 80 9.68 -14.13 12.19
CA GLY A 80 10.92 -13.51 12.62
C GLY A 80 10.69 -12.12 13.21
N ASN A 81 11.65 -11.70 14.05
CA ASN A 81 11.72 -10.35 14.58
C ASN A 81 12.51 -9.46 13.60
N MET A 82 11.89 -9.17 12.45
CA MET A 82 12.49 -8.39 11.36
C MET A 82 12.02 -6.94 11.41
N ASP A 83 12.89 -6.02 10.99
CA ASP A 83 12.49 -4.63 10.74
C ASP A 83 11.45 -4.56 9.61
N ASP A 84 10.45 -3.69 9.78
CA ASP A 84 9.34 -3.54 8.85
C ASP A 84 9.78 -3.05 7.46
N GLU A 85 10.93 -2.37 7.36
CA GLU A 85 11.51 -1.97 6.09
C GLU A 85 11.96 -3.18 5.25
N TYR A 86 12.54 -4.21 5.89
CA TYR A 86 12.89 -5.45 5.22
C TYR A 86 11.65 -6.22 4.76
N VAL A 87 10.59 -6.21 5.57
CA VAL A 87 9.29 -6.78 5.21
C VAL A 87 8.76 -6.12 3.94
N ARG A 88 8.78 -4.79 3.89
CA ARG A 88 8.34 -3.99 2.73
C ARG A 88 9.06 -4.38 1.44
N HIS A 89 10.39 -4.50 1.49
CA HIS A 89 11.19 -4.86 0.31
C HIS A 89 10.95 -6.28 -0.19
N ALA A 90 10.57 -7.19 0.68
CA ALA A 90 10.31 -8.58 0.32
C ALA A 90 8.88 -8.83 -0.19
N LEU A 91 7.94 -7.89 -0.01
CA LEU A 91 6.54 -8.03 -0.45
C LEU A 91 6.38 -8.53 -1.90
N PRO A 92 7.06 -7.95 -2.92
CA PRO A 92 6.91 -8.43 -4.30
C PRO A 92 7.28 -9.91 -4.50
N THR A 93 8.16 -10.43 -3.65
CA THR A 93 8.62 -11.83 -3.71
C THR A 93 7.63 -12.78 -3.05
N VAL A 94 7.03 -12.38 -1.94
CA VAL A 94 6.19 -13.27 -1.11
C VAL A 94 4.70 -13.17 -1.42
N LEU A 95 4.21 -12.02 -1.90
CA LEU A 95 2.79 -11.82 -2.20
C LEU A 95 2.19 -12.81 -3.20
N PRO A 96 2.90 -13.28 -4.25
CA PRO A 96 2.34 -14.26 -5.18
C PRO A 96 2.06 -15.63 -4.56
N ILE A 97 2.70 -15.96 -3.44
CA ILE A 97 2.53 -17.25 -2.75
C ILE A 97 1.80 -17.13 -1.40
N ALA A 98 1.65 -15.90 -0.90
CA ALA A 98 1.03 -15.64 0.39
C ALA A 98 -0.48 -15.92 0.32
N SER A 99 -0.98 -16.66 1.30
CA SER A 99 -2.40 -16.84 1.55
C SER A 99 -3.05 -15.54 2.04
N ILE A 100 -4.38 -15.48 1.99
CA ILE A 100 -5.14 -14.32 2.50
C ILE A 100 -4.87 -14.00 3.97
N THR A 101 -4.68 -15.02 4.81
CA THR A 101 -4.37 -14.78 6.22
C THR A 101 -3.01 -14.11 6.37
N GLU A 102 -2.03 -14.52 5.56
CA GLU A 102 -0.68 -13.96 5.57
C GLU A 102 -0.67 -12.56 4.97
N LYS A 103 -1.39 -12.31 3.87
CA LYS A 103 -1.58 -10.96 3.30
C LYS A 103 -2.23 -10.01 4.29
N HIS A 104 -3.22 -10.47 5.05
CA HIS A 104 -3.83 -9.68 6.12
C HIS A 104 -2.82 -9.37 7.25
N GLU A 105 -2.01 -10.33 7.68
CA GLU A 105 -0.98 -10.12 8.70
C GLU A 105 0.09 -9.13 8.22
N LEU A 106 0.54 -9.24 6.97
CA LEU A 106 1.44 -8.29 6.33
C LEU A 106 0.82 -6.88 6.26
N ALA A 107 -0.44 -6.77 5.85
CA ALA A 107 -1.15 -5.49 5.77
C ALA A 107 -1.26 -4.82 7.15
N ARG A 108 -1.56 -5.62 8.17
CA ARG A 108 -1.55 -5.18 9.58
C ARG A 108 -0.17 -4.69 9.99
N LYS A 109 0.91 -5.43 9.70
CA LYS A 109 2.29 -5.00 10.01
C LYS A 109 2.61 -3.65 9.37
N MET A 110 2.35 -3.48 8.06
CA MET A 110 2.66 -2.22 7.35
C MET A 110 1.92 -1.00 7.92
N VAL A 111 0.67 -1.16 8.34
CA VAL A 111 -0.15 -0.06 8.89
C VAL A 111 0.15 0.21 10.38
N LEU A 112 0.70 -0.78 11.10
CA LEU A 112 1.14 -0.63 12.50
C LEU A 112 2.56 -0.04 12.60
N ALA A 113 3.45 -0.43 11.70
CA ALA A 113 4.88 -0.12 11.70
C ALA A 113 5.18 1.38 11.72
N TYR A 114 4.69 2.13 10.72
CA TYR A 114 4.92 3.57 10.62
C TYR A 114 4.08 4.18 9.49
N ALA A 115 3.40 5.30 9.74
CA ALA A 115 2.52 5.93 8.77
C ALA A 115 3.25 6.94 7.87
N ASN A 116 4.03 6.44 6.91
CA ASN A 116 4.66 7.27 5.88
C ASN A 116 4.28 6.76 4.47
N ALA A 117 4.63 7.53 3.44
CA ALA A 117 4.32 7.19 2.05
C ALA A 117 4.82 5.78 1.64
N PRO A 118 6.09 5.38 1.92
CA PRO A 118 6.58 4.03 1.64
C PRO A 118 5.74 2.88 2.22
N TYR A 119 5.29 2.98 3.48
CA TYR A 119 4.45 1.94 4.09
C TYR A 119 3.01 1.97 3.57
N GLY A 120 2.50 3.14 3.16
CA GLY A 120 1.23 3.23 2.45
C GLY A 120 1.28 2.57 1.06
N ASP A 121 2.38 2.76 0.33
CA ASP A 121 2.63 2.07 -0.95
C ASP A 121 2.73 0.56 -0.74
N ALA A 122 3.40 0.13 0.33
CA ALA A 122 3.50 -1.27 0.71
C ALA A 122 2.14 -1.90 1.00
N PHE A 123 1.30 -1.21 1.77
CA PHE A 123 -0.06 -1.65 2.05
C PHE A 123 -0.91 -1.72 0.78
N ASN A 124 -0.85 -0.69 -0.06
CA ASN A 124 -1.56 -0.70 -1.34
C ASN A 124 -1.06 -1.84 -2.23
N LEU A 125 0.24 -2.10 -2.28
CA LEU A 125 0.79 -3.25 -3.01
C LEU A 125 0.17 -4.57 -2.53
N ILE A 126 -0.01 -4.75 -1.22
CA ILE A 126 -0.69 -5.94 -0.66
C ILE A 126 -2.14 -6.02 -1.14
N CYS A 127 -2.91 -4.93 -1.02
CA CYS A 127 -4.30 -4.86 -1.49
C CYS A 127 -4.42 -5.18 -2.99
N TRP A 128 -3.61 -4.54 -3.82
CA TRP A 128 -3.64 -4.68 -5.27
C TRP A 128 -3.11 -6.05 -5.73
N SER A 129 -2.23 -6.71 -4.96
CA SER A 129 -1.78 -8.07 -5.26
C SER A 129 -2.88 -9.14 -5.20
N CYS A 130 -4.05 -8.79 -4.64
CA CYS A 130 -5.22 -9.67 -4.64
C CYS A 130 -6.07 -9.52 -5.90
N LEU A 131 -5.82 -8.54 -6.77
CA LEU A 131 -6.50 -8.41 -8.05
C LEU A 131 -5.86 -9.33 -9.11
N ASP A 132 -6.57 -9.59 -10.20
CA ASP A 132 -5.98 -10.33 -11.32
C ASP A 132 -4.99 -9.47 -12.12
N VAL A 133 -4.33 -10.04 -13.13
CA VAL A 133 -3.33 -9.34 -13.98
C VAL A 133 -3.95 -8.19 -14.78
N SER A 134 -5.27 -8.22 -15.01
CA SER A 134 -6.05 -7.14 -15.64
C SER A 134 -6.72 -6.24 -14.59
N GLU A 135 -6.27 -6.34 -13.33
CA GLU A 135 -6.79 -5.64 -12.17
C GLU A 135 -8.27 -5.91 -11.84
N ASN A 136 -8.89 -6.95 -12.40
CA ASN A 136 -10.27 -7.30 -12.06
C ASN A 136 -10.37 -7.81 -10.61
N VAL A 137 -11.55 -7.61 -10.03
CA VAL A 137 -11.82 -8.07 -8.66
C VAL A 137 -11.86 -9.59 -8.60
N THR A 138 -11.15 -10.15 -7.64
CA THR A 138 -11.14 -11.59 -7.36
C THR A 138 -11.84 -11.89 -6.03
N VAL A 139 -12.12 -13.18 -5.77
CA VAL A 139 -12.57 -13.66 -4.46
C VAL A 139 -11.53 -13.35 -3.38
N GLU A 140 -10.25 -13.39 -3.74
CA GLU A 140 -9.15 -13.06 -2.84
C GLU A 140 -9.25 -11.59 -2.37
N ALA A 141 -9.41 -10.65 -3.30
CA ALA A 141 -9.54 -9.23 -2.96
C ALA A 141 -10.76 -8.97 -2.06
N ALA A 142 -11.89 -9.62 -2.37
CA ALA A 142 -13.10 -9.57 -1.56
C ALA A 142 -12.89 -10.09 -0.12
N GLN A 143 -12.19 -11.22 0.03
CA GLN A 143 -11.85 -11.77 1.35
C GLN A 143 -10.87 -10.90 2.12
N LEU A 144 -9.88 -10.30 1.45
CA LEU A 144 -8.94 -9.38 2.08
C LEU A 144 -9.67 -8.14 2.58
N LEU A 145 -10.48 -7.49 1.73
CA LEU A 145 -11.25 -6.30 2.10
C LEU A 145 -12.16 -6.59 3.31
N ASP A 146 -12.81 -7.75 3.31
CA ASP A 146 -13.63 -8.20 4.43
C ASP A 146 -12.82 -8.34 5.73
N ARG A 147 -11.60 -8.89 5.67
CA ARG A 147 -10.75 -9.05 6.86
C ARG A 147 -10.21 -7.73 7.37
N ILE A 148 -9.67 -6.87 6.51
CA ILE A 148 -9.07 -5.59 6.93
C ILE A 148 -10.12 -4.61 7.48
N THR A 149 -11.41 -4.80 7.18
CA THR A 149 -12.49 -3.95 7.66
C THR A 149 -13.13 -4.44 8.98
N ARG A 150 -12.96 -5.72 9.34
CA ARG A 150 -13.41 -6.25 10.64
C ARG A 150 -12.63 -5.65 11.80
N LYS A 151 -13.27 -5.55 12.96
CA LYS A 151 -12.64 -5.03 14.17
C LYS A 151 -11.68 -6.07 14.76
N ASP A 152 -10.53 -5.61 15.25
CA ASP A 152 -9.50 -6.46 15.85
C ASP A 152 -10.03 -7.25 17.06
N ASP A 153 -11.04 -6.73 17.77
CA ASP A 153 -11.70 -7.43 18.90
C ASP A 153 -12.45 -8.71 18.49
N GLU A 154 -12.85 -8.85 17.22
CA GLU A 154 -13.52 -10.06 16.70
C GLU A 154 -12.52 -11.16 16.31
N MET A 155 -11.23 -10.84 16.25
CA MET A 155 -10.13 -11.74 15.89
C MET A 155 -9.15 -11.83 17.06
N GLY A 156 -9.55 -12.54 18.12
CA GLY A 156 -8.86 -12.70 19.40
C GLY A 156 -7.33 -12.65 19.33
N SER A 157 -6.79 -11.44 19.45
CA SER A 157 -5.35 -11.18 19.48
C SER A 157 -4.91 -10.99 20.93
N PRO A 158 -3.81 -11.62 21.37
CA PRO A 158 -3.36 -11.54 22.76
C PRO A 158 -2.82 -10.13 23.08
N GLN A 159 -3.09 -9.70 24.31
CA GLN A 159 -2.74 -8.42 24.93
C GLN A 159 -1.41 -7.80 24.47
N SER A 160 -1.48 -6.51 24.10
CA SER A 160 -0.38 -5.57 24.35
C SER A 160 -0.86 -4.54 25.36
N GLU A 161 -0.67 -4.86 26.64
CA GLU A 161 -0.72 -3.92 27.77
C GLU A 161 0.50 -2.99 27.69
N ILE A 162 0.39 -1.85 27.01
CA ILE A 162 1.20 -0.67 27.34
C ILE A 162 0.31 0.56 27.24
N ASP A 163 -0.09 1.02 28.42
CA ASP A 163 -0.88 2.21 28.68
C ASP A 163 -0.15 3.49 28.25
N ASN A 164 -0.86 4.33 27.50
CA ASN A 164 -0.72 5.78 27.56
C ASN A 164 -2.11 6.42 27.38
N GLU A 165 -2.71 6.83 28.51
CA GLU A 165 -4.12 7.18 28.68
C GLU A 165 -4.59 8.48 27.99
N LYS A 166 -3.75 9.18 27.23
CA LYS A 166 -4.13 10.41 26.51
C LYS A 166 -4.17 10.29 24.99
N ASP A 167 -3.39 9.39 24.38
CA ASP A 167 -3.48 9.06 22.94
C ASP A 167 -4.43 7.89 22.63
N THR A 168 -4.76 7.10 23.65
CA THR A 168 -5.63 5.92 23.55
C THR A 168 -7.08 6.21 23.17
N LYS A 169 -7.59 7.44 23.35
CA LYS A 169 -8.95 7.78 22.89
C LYS A 169 -9.05 7.94 21.36
N ARG A 170 -7.98 8.40 20.69
CA ARG A 170 -7.95 8.53 19.22
C ARG A 170 -7.56 7.21 18.56
N VAL A 171 -6.65 6.44 19.16
CA VAL A 171 -6.25 5.12 18.64
C VAL A 171 -7.36 4.07 18.82
N LYS A 172 -8.18 4.16 19.87
CA LYS A 172 -9.42 3.35 19.99
C LYS A 172 -10.45 3.64 18.88
N ALA A 173 -10.31 4.74 18.14
CA ALA A 173 -11.13 5.08 16.98
C ALA A 173 -10.59 4.50 15.66
N ALA A 174 -9.63 3.57 15.69
CA ALA A 174 -9.21 2.83 14.49
C ALA A 174 -9.18 1.34 14.82
N SER A 175 -10.37 0.77 15.03
CA SER A 175 -10.55 -0.61 15.47
C SER A 175 -10.20 -1.68 14.41
N SER A 176 -10.01 -1.28 13.15
CA SER A 176 -9.68 -2.19 12.04
C SER A 176 -8.50 -1.67 11.21
N VAL A 177 -7.80 -2.57 10.52
CA VAL A 177 -6.65 -2.22 9.65
C VAL A 177 -7.04 -1.16 8.61
N ALA A 178 -8.21 -1.30 7.97
CA ALA A 178 -8.71 -0.33 6.99
C ALA A 178 -9.03 1.03 7.61
N SER A 179 -9.62 1.08 8.81
CA SER A 179 -9.88 2.35 9.51
C SER A 179 -8.57 3.06 9.86
N ARG A 180 -7.55 2.31 10.28
CA ARG A 180 -6.23 2.88 10.56
C ARG A 180 -5.56 3.38 9.27
N ALA A 181 -5.65 2.63 8.18
CA ALA A 181 -5.15 3.06 6.87
C ALA A 181 -5.83 4.38 6.40
N LEU A 182 -7.16 4.49 6.50
CA LEU A 182 -7.90 5.71 6.14
C LEU A 182 -7.60 6.91 7.05
N TYR A 183 -7.20 6.67 8.30
CA TYR A 183 -6.78 7.74 9.21
C TYR A 183 -5.36 8.23 8.90
N LEU A 184 -4.48 7.34 8.41
CA LEU A 184 -3.06 7.61 8.23
C LEU A 184 -2.68 8.05 6.82
N PHE A 185 -3.36 7.53 5.80
CA PHE A 185 -3.00 7.79 4.42
C PHE A 185 -3.46 9.16 3.96
N THR A 186 -2.58 9.81 3.23
CA THR A 186 -2.81 11.07 2.54
C THR A 186 -2.31 10.93 1.10
N GLY A 187 -2.54 11.93 0.25
CA GLY A 187 -2.02 11.95 -1.12
C GLY A 187 -2.40 10.74 -1.97
N LEU A 188 -1.42 10.20 -2.70
CA LEU A 188 -1.63 9.11 -3.65
C LEU A 188 -2.02 7.80 -2.95
N GLN A 189 -1.50 7.54 -1.76
CA GLN A 189 -1.76 6.29 -1.02
C GLN A 189 -3.23 6.21 -0.60
N ALA A 190 -3.78 7.35 -0.17
CA ALA A 190 -5.21 7.50 0.13
C ALA A 190 -6.08 7.21 -1.10
N ILE A 191 -5.74 7.81 -2.24
CA ILE A 191 -6.46 7.61 -3.51
C ILE A 191 -6.44 6.14 -3.93
N GLN A 192 -5.27 5.51 -3.94
CA GLN A 192 -5.12 4.10 -4.32
C GLN A 192 -5.88 3.15 -3.41
N PHE A 193 -5.95 3.46 -2.10
CA PHE A 193 -6.73 2.65 -1.20
C PHE A 193 -8.23 2.84 -1.41
N LEU A 194 -8.70 4.07 -1.63
CA LEU A 194 -10.10 4.35 -2.00
C LEU A 194 -10.49 3.64 -3.30
N GLN A 195 -9.58 3.63 -4.29
CA GLN A 195 -9.75 2.88 -5.53
C GLN A 195 -9.98 1.39 -5.25
N PHE A 196 -9.10 0.78 -4.45
CA PHE A 196 -9.24 -0.62 -4.05
C PHE A 196 -10.58 -0.89 -3.33
N VAL A 197 -10.90 -0.10 -2.30
CA VAL A 197 -12.12 -0.28 -1.50
C VAL A 197 -13.35 -0.23 -2.38
N ALA A 198 -13.49 0.78 -3.22
CA ALA A 198 -14.68 0.89 -4.02
C ALA A 198 -14.72 -0.14 -5.16
N LYS A 199 -13.59 -0.52 -5.75
CA LYS A 199 -13.56 -1.56 -6.79
C LYS A 199 -14.05 -2.89 -6.22
N VAL A 200 -13.57 -3.25 -5.03
CA VAL A 200 -13.84 -4.54 -4.40
C VAL A 200 -15.18 -4.57 -3.66
N ALA A 201 -15.64 -3.45 -3.07
CA ALA A 201 -16.91 -3.39 -2.35
C ALA A 201 -18.10 -3.77 -3.25
N HIS A 202 -18.05 -3.42 -4.53
CA HIS A 202 -19.10 -3.71 -5.50
C HIS A 202 -19.11 -5.15 -6.04
N PHE A 203 -18.13 -5.98 -5.64
CA PHE A 203 -18.11 -7.39 -6.01
C PHE A 203 -19.24 -8.17 -5.36
N ASN A 204 -19.65 -7.80 -4.13
CA ASN A 204 -20.72 -8.47 -3.40
C ASN A 204 -21.44 -7.48 -2.48
N LYS A 205 -22.78 -7.40 -2.59
CA LYS A 205 -23.64 -6.57 -1.73
C LYS A 205 -23.42 -6.79 -0.23
N ALA A 206 -23.13 -8.03 0.19
CA ALA A 206 -22.82 -8.32 1.58
C ALA A 206 -21.53 -7.63 2.05
N ILE A 207 -20.50 -7.60 1.19
CA ILE A 207 -19.24 -6.90 1.48
C ILE A 207 -19.48 -5.40 1.47
N GLN A 208 -20.19 -4.88 0.47
CA GLN A 208 -20.59 -3.47 0.38
C GLN A 208 -21.23 -2.97 1.68
N HIS A 209 -22.25 -3.68 2.18
CA HIS A 209 -22.92 -3.34 3.43
C HIS A 209 -21.99 -3.40 4.65
N ARG A 210 -21.10 -4.40 4.72
CA ARG A 210 -20.14 -4.52 5.82
C ARG A 210 -19.11 -3.39 5.81
N VAL A 211 -18.56 -3.05 4.65
CA VAL A 211 -17.62 -1.92 4.52
C VAL A 211 -18.30 -0.62 4.95
N GLN A 212 -19.51 -0.33 4.45
CA GLN A 212 -20.27 0.86 4.85
C GLN A 212 -20.55 0.90 6.36
N ALA A 213 -20.93 -0.23 6.95
CA ALA A 213 -21.18 -0.30 8.39
C ALA A 213 -19.93 0.02 9.23
N GLN A 214 -18.74 -0.37 8.76
CA GLN A 214 -17.48 -0.12 9.45
C GLN A 214 -16.93 1.30 9.24
N LEU A 215 -17.23 1.93 8.10
CA LEU A 215 -16.81 3.30 7.80
C LEU A 215 -17.71 4.37 8.44
N LYS A 216 -19.00 4.08 8.59
CA LYS A 216 -20.02 5.01 9.09
C LYS A 216 -19.67 5.69 10.44
N PRO A 217 -19.11 5.01 11.46
CA PRO A 217 -18.80 5.65 12.74
C PRO A 217 -17.77 6.78 12.64
N TYR A 218 -16.87 6.71 11.66
CA TYR A 218 -15.77 7.66 11.49
C TYR A 218 -16.08 8.75 10.46
N ALA A 219 -17.03 8.48 9.56
CA ALA A 219 -17.48 9.42 8.53
C ALA A 219 -18.09 10.71 9.11
N ALA A 220 -18.55 10.72 10.37
CA ALA A 220 -18.99 11.95 11.02
C ALA A 220 -17.84 12.96 11.23
N SER A 221 -16.62 12.47 11.46
CA SER A 221 -15.47 13.30 11.85
C SER A 221 -14.42 13.47 10.75
N PHE A 222 -14.37 12.56 9.77
CA PHE A 222 -13.27 12.50 8.80
C PHE A 222 -13.76 12.43 7.35
N GLU A 223 -13.22 13.29 6.48
CA GLU A 223 -13.61 13.38 5.06
C GLU A 223 -13.25 12.12 4.28
N MET A 224 -12.06 11.55 4.49
CA MET A 224 -11.64 10.31 3.83
C MET A 224 -12.60 9.14 4.05
N PHE A 225 -13.21 9.07 5.23
CA PHE A 225 -14.23 8.07 5.54
C PHE A 225 -15.58 8.37 4.86
N ARG A 226 -15.93 9.65 4.67
CA ARG A 226 -17.11 10.05 3.88
C ARG A 226 -16.93 9.70 2.42
N LEU A 227 -15.78 10.04 1.84
CA LEU A 227 -15.41 9.68 0.47
C LEU A 227 -15.45 8.15 0.29
N ALA A 228 -14.78 7.39 1.16
CA ALA A 228 -14.79 5.92 1.10
C ALA A 228 -16.22 5.34 1.16
N SER A 229 -17.08 5.90 2.01
CA SER A 229 -18.47 5.47 2.15
C SER A 229 -19.33 5.82 0.93
N ALA A 230 -19.15 7.03 0.38
CA ALA A 230 -19.89 7.48 -0.79
C ALA A 230 -19.52 6.67 -2.05
N VAL A 231 -18.22 6.46 -2.30
CA VAL A 231 -17.78 5.68 -3.47
C VAL A 231 -18.14 4.20 -3.32
N SER A 232 -18.01 3.61 -2.12
CA SER A 232 -18.47 2.25 -1.87
C SER A 232 -20.00 2.09 -1.93
N GLY A 233 -20.77 3.18 -1.84
CA GLY A 233 -22.23 3.17 -1.98
C GLY A 233 -22.77 3.30 -3.40
N LEU A 234 -21.94 3.69 -4.36
CA LEU A 234 -22.39 3.88 -5.74
C LEU A 234 -22.88 2.59 -6.40
N ASP A 235 -24.17 2.51 -6.69
CA ASP A 235 -24.76 1.32 -7.35
C ASP A 235 -24.36 1.14 -8.83
N ASN A 236 -23.59 2.08 -9.41
CA ASN A 236 -23.19 2.05 -10.82
C ASN A 236 -21.68 1.84 -10.99
N LEU A 237 -21.31 0.63 -11.38
CA LEU A 237 -19.92 0.22 -11.65
C LEU A 237 -19.22 1.06 -12.73
N GLU A 238 -19.94 1.55 -13.75
CA GLU A 238 -19.37 2.36 -14.83
C GLU A 238 -18.95 3.75 -14.34
N ILE A 239 -19.77 4.35 -13.46
CA ILE A 239 -19.45 5.62 -12.82
C ILE A 239 -18.27 5.45 -11.89
N THR A 240 -18.25 4.38 -11.11
CA THR A 240 -17.16 4.06 -10.20
C THR A 240 -15.86 3.83 -10.98
N ALA A 241 -15.91 3.08 -12.10
CA ALA A 241 -14.78 2.88 -13.00
C ALA A 241 -14.23 4.20 -13.56
N ARG A 242 -15.08 5.09 -14.06
CA ARG A 242 -14.66 6.39 -14.58
C ARG A 242 -14.02 7.27 -13.50
N LEU A 243 -14.58 7.29 -12.29
CA LEU A 243 -13.99 8.02 -11.17
C LEU A 243 -12.62 7.44 -10.75
N PHE A 244 -12.42 6.13 -10.92
CA PHE A 244 -11.12 5.48 -10.70
C PHE A 244 -10.08 5.87 -11.73
N ASP A 245 -10.42 5.82 -13.02
CA ASP A 245 -9.50 6.12 -14.12
C ASP A 245 -8.99 7.58 -14.03
N ASP A 246 -9.84 8.47 -13.53
CA ASP A 246 -9.52 9.88 -13.32
C ASP A 246 -8.92 10.19 -11.93
N TYR A 247 -8.45 9.17 -11.20
CA TYR A 247 -7.80 9.29 -9.87
C TYR A 247 -8.56 10.17 -8.87
N PHE A 248 -9.90 10.17 -8.90
CA PHE A 248 -10.71 11.00 -8.02
C PHE A 248 -10.35 12.50 -8.07
N THR A 249 -9.88 12.98 -9.23
CA THR A 249 -9.61 14.41 -9.45
C THR A 249 -10.85 15.28 -9.23
N SER A 250 -10.66 16.54 -8.85
CA SER A 250 -11.76 17.50 -8.69
C SER A 250 -12.59 17.63 -9.98
N THR A 251 -11.93 17.51 -11.13
CA THR A 251 -12.55 17.54 -12.46
C THR A 251 -13.44 16.34 -12.77
N SER A 252 -13.24 15.19 -12.13
CA SER A 252 -14.07 13.99 -12.33
C SER A 252 -15.17 13.85 -11.27
N ILE A 253 -14.87 14.18 -10.01
CA ILE A 253 -15.83 14.11 -8.90
C ILE A 253 -16.88 15.21 -9.00
N TYR A 254 -16.48 16.46 -9.23
CA TYR A 254 -17.40 17.61 -9.14
C TYR A 254 -18.57 17.51 -10.14
N PRO A 255 -18.36 17.13 -11.41
CA PRO A 255 -19.45 16.94 -12.36
C PRO A 255 -20.27 15.66 -12.11
N CYS A 256 -19.84 14.78 -11.22
CA CYS A 256 -20.49 13.50 -10.97
C CYS A 256 -21.71 13.66 -10.05
N THR A 257 -22.85 14.03 -10.62
CA THR A 257 -24.12 14.21 -9.87
C THR A 257 -24.48 12.98 -9.04
N ARG A 258 -24.27 11.77 -9.58
CA ARG A 258 -24.58 10.51 -8.87
C ARG A 258 -23.74 10.32 -7.61
N PHE A 259 -22.48 10.74 -7.63
CA PHE A 259 -21.62 10.72 -6.45
C PHE A 259 -22.13 11.68 -5.37
N TRP A 260 -22.48 12.92 -5.75
CA TRP A 260 -22.96 13.90 -4.78
C TRP A 260 -24.35 13.57 -4.22
N VAL A 261 -25.24 12.99 -5.02
CA VAL A 261 -26.51 12.45 -4.53
C VAL A 261 -26.27 11.36 -3.49
N GLN A 262 -25.36 10.41 -3.77
CA GLN A 262 -25.01 9.37 -2.82
C GLN A 262 -24.37 9.93 -1.54
N TYR A 263 -23.52 10.95 -1.67
CA TYR A 263 -22.88 11.63 -0.55
C TYR A 263 -23.91 12.35 0.32
N GLU A 264 -24.83 13.08 -0.30
CA GLU A 264 -25.93 13.78 0.37
C GLU A 264 -26.87 12.81 1.07
N GLU A 265 -27.24 11.70 0.44
CA GLU A 265 -28.08 10.66 1.04
C GLU A 265 -27.45 10.06 2.32
N LEU A 266 -26.12 9.95 2.36
CA LEU A 266 -25.39 9.37 3.49
C LEU A 266 -25.09 10.37 4.61
N PHE A 267 -24.87 11.65 4.27
CA PHE A 267 -24.30 12.63 5.21
C PHE A 267 -25.12 13.92 5.36
N GLY A 268 -26.13 14.14 4.53
CA GLY A 268 -26.97 15.33 4.49
C GLY A 268 -26.41 16.45 3.62
N LEU A 269 -27.30 17.38 3.26
CA LEU A 269 -27.04 18.49 2.35
C LEU A 269 -25.93 19.42 2.85
N ASP A 270 -25.95 19.79 4.13
CA ASP A 270 -24.98 20.75 4.71
C ASP A 270 -23.52 20.28 4.54
N LEU A 271 -23.28 18.97 4.71
CA LEU A 271 -21.95 18.39 4.54
C LEU A 271 -21.58 18.26 3.06
N ALA A 272 -22.54 17.93 2.20
CA ALA A 272 -22.32 17.86 0.75
C ALA A 272 -21.95 19.23 0.17
N GLU A 273 -22.67 20.30 0.53
CA GLU A 273 -22.38 21.67 0.11
C GLU A 273 -21.02 22.16 0.64
N LYS A 274 -20.70 21.82 1.90
CA LYS A 274 -19.39 22.15 2.48
C LYS A 274 -18.24 21.43 1.74
N ALA A 275 -18.40 20.16 1.42
CA ALA A 275 -17.40 19.40 0.68
C ALA A 275 -17.22 19.93 -0.76
N GLN A 276 -18.32 20.30 -1.43
CA GLN A 276 -18.28 20.92 -2.76
C GLN A 276 -17.66 22.33 -2.78
N SER A 277 -17.78 23.08 -1.68
CA SER A 277 -17.27 24.46 -1.59
C SER A 277 -15.80 24.58 -1.15
N CYS A 278 -15.21 23.52 -0.58
CA CYS A 278 -13.78 23.46 -0.21
C CYS A 278 -12.80 23.33 -1.40
N ASN A 279 -13.16 23.83 -2.59
CA ASN A 279 -12.28 23.87 -3.76
C ASN A 279 -11.14 24.89 -3.53
N PRO A 280 -9.86 24.60 -3.83
CA PRO A 280 -8.91 25.69 -4.04
C PRO A 280 -9.38 26.39 -5.30
N ARG A 281 -9.71 27.67 -5.18
CA ARG A 281 -9.98 28.50 -6.35
C ARG A 281 -8.82 28.32 -7.34
N ILE A 282 -9.10 27.73 -8.50
CA ILE A 282 -8.36 28.03 -9.72
C ILE A 282 -8.77 29.46 -10.07
N GLU A 283 -8.24 30.44 -9.33
CA GLU A 283 -8.12 31.80 -9.83
C GLU A 283 -6.95 31.74 -10.82
N ALA A 284 -7.28 31.92 -12.09
CA ALA A 284 -6.33 32.22 -13.13
C ALA A 284 -5.58 33.51 -12.72
N ALA A 285 -4.41 33.36 -12.12
CA ALA A 285 -3.40 34.40 -12.06
C ALA A 285 -2.28 34.00 -13.02
N ASP A 286 -2.41 34.49 -14.25
CA ASP A 286 -1.24 34.98 -14.98
C ASP A 286 -0.42 35.83 -14.00
N ASN A 287 0.73 35.31 -13.56
CA ASN A 287 2.00 36.03 -13.42
C ASN A 287 3.04 35.18 -12.68
N SER A 288 4.11 34.86 -13.41
CA SER A 288 5.51 34.79 -12.98
C SER A 288 5.86 34.39 -11.53
N GLU A 289 6.70 33.37 -11.45
CA GLU A 289 7.65 33.06 -10.36
C GLU A 289 7.10 32.38 -9.09
N GLY A 290 7.33 31.06 -9.06
CA GLY A 290 7.94 30.38 -7.93
C GLY A 290 7.16 30.31 -6.63
N LYS A 291 6.50 29.17 -6.39
CA LYS A 291 6.58 28.42 -5.11
C LYS A 291 5.87 27.07 -5.22
N ALA A 292 6.65 26.01 -5.02
CA ALA A 292 6.15 24.71 -4.63
C ALA A 292 5.54 24.83 -3.23
N GLY A 293 4.25 24.50 -3.08
CA GLY A 293 3.62 24.44 -1.76
C GLY A 293 2.11 24.63 -1.78
N GLU A 294 1.36 23.77 -2.47
CA GLU A 294 -0.11 23.75 -2.32
C GLU A 294 -0.76 22.44 -2.78
N LEU A 295 -0.19 21.30 -2.37
CA LEU A 295 -0.83 19.97 -2.51
C LEU A 295 -1.27 19.36 -1.15
N ALA A 296 -1.13 20.10 -0.05
CA ALA A 296 -1.38 19.60 1.31
C ALA A 296 -2.70 20.09 1.94
N SER A 297 -3.61 20.69 1.17
CA SER A 297 -4.87 21.24 1.73
C SER A 297 -6.10 20.35 1.52
N ILE A 298 -6.01 19.25 0.76
CA ILE A 298 -7.19 18.49 0.32
C ILE A 298 -7.05 16.97 0.55
N LEU A 299 -5.88 16.49 0.95
CA LEU A 299 -5.63 15.09 1.34
C LEU A 299 -4.76 15.07 2.60
#